data_AF-R7Y0F1-F1
#
_entry.id   AF-R7Y0F1-F1
#
_cell.length_a   1.000
_cell.length_b   1.000
_cell.length_c   1.000
_cell.angle_alpha   90.00
_cell.angle_beta   90.00
_cell.angle_gamma   90.00
#
_symmetry.space_group_name_H-M   'P 1'
#
loop_
_entity.id
_entity.type
_entity.pdbx_description
1 polymer ?
#
loop_
_entity_poly.entity_id
_entity_poly.type
_entity_poly.pdbx_seq_one_letter_code
_entity_poly.pdbx_strand_id
1 'polypeptide(L)'
;MLFHWVVGSNPLPTCLERTTLMAAPTTDLTGDVCDPTPDFVYAVSLLAALEATEQDGHARVLPFLGMARAELVDFGQRLPDRFVEIEVTTLGDGMRDLEARLTDMVSASAVLQQTLRLQAARRHVRRALTASSSAGATHLASTLTV
;
A
#
# COMPACT_ATOMS: atom_id res chain seq x y z
N MET A 1 -25.58 0.00 -11.60
CA MET A 1 -24.44 -0.91 -11.83
C MET A 1 -23.78 -1.16 -10.50
N LEU A 2 -23.98 -2.35 -9.91
CA LEU A 2 -23.32 -2.78 -8.69
C LEU A 2 -21.94 -3.33 -9.07
N PHE A 3 -20.88 -2.72 -8.53
CA PHE A 3 -19.53 -3.24 -8.68
C PHE A 3 -19.34 -4.39 -7.68
N HIS A 4 -19.39 -5.61 -8.20
CA HIS A 4 -18.93 -6.79 -7.48
C HIS A 4 -17.41 -6.71 -7.33
N TRP A 5 -16.96 -6.43 -6.11
CA TRP A 5 -15.57 -6.53 -5.69
C TRP A 5 -15.23 -8.02 -5.56
N VAL A 6 -14.53 -8.58 -6.55
CA VAL A 6 -14.00 -9.95 -6.47
C VAL A 6 -12.62 -9.87 -5.84
N VAL A 7 -12.53 -10.38 -4.62
CA VAL A 7 -11.28 -10.74 -3.95
C VAL A 7 -10.56 -11.77 -4.84
N GLY A 8 -9.35 -11.45 -5.30
CA GLY A 8 -8.41 -12.50 -5.76
C GLY A 8 -7.66 -12.30 -7.08
N SER A 9 -7.97 -11.38 -7.99
CA SER A 9 -7.25 -11.31 -9.27
C SER A 9 -7.34 -9.97 -10.00
N ASN A 10 -6.61 -8.97 -9.51
CA ASN A 10 -6.02 -7.98 -10.41
C ASN A 10 -4.83 -7.32 -9.69
N PRO A 11 -3.58 -7.70 -10.00
CA PRO A 11 -2.46 -6.84 -9.62
C PRO A 11 -2.72 -5.45 -10.24
N LEU A 12 -2.35 -4.40 -9.50
CA LEU A 12 -2.32 -3.06 -10.05
C LEU A 12 -1.59 -3.09 -11.40
N PRO A 13 -2.10 -2.42 -12.45
CA PRO A 13 -1.39 -2.39 -13.71
C PRO A 13 -0.01 -1.76 -13.50
N THR A 14 1.02 -2.54 -13.81
CA THR A 14 2.38 -2.00 -14.00
C THR A 14 2.37 -1.02 -15.17
N CYS A 15 3.42 -0.21 -15.29
CA CYS A 15 3.60 0.65 -16.47
C CYS A 15 3.53 -0.13 -17.79
N LEU A 16 4.00 -1.38 -17.81
CA LEU A 16 3.96 -2.26 -18.97
C LEU A 16 2.52 -2.65 -19.35
N GLU A 17 1.65 -2.93 -18.39
CA GLU A 17 0.27 -3.36 -18.64
C GLU A 17 -0.65 -2.21 -19.06
N ARG A 18 -0.39 -0.99 -18.55
CA ARG A 18 -1.18 0.19 -18.89
C ARG A 18 -0.93 0.68 -20.33
N THR A 19 0.26 0.44 -20.86
CA THR A 19 0.63 0.82 -22.25
C THR A 19 -0.20 0.05 -23.29
N THR A 20 -0.59 -1.20 -23.00
CA THR A 20 -1.46 -2.02 -23.87
C THR A 20 -2.93 -1.64 -23.84
N LEU A 21 -3.41 -0.96 -22.78
CA LEU A 21 -4.83 -0.61 -22.62
C LEU A 21 -5.19 0.75 -23.26
N MET A 22 -4.19 1.57 -23.59
CA MET A 22 -4.34 2.93 -24.14
C MET A 22 -4.22 3.03 -25.66
N ALA A 23 -4.63 2.00 -26.41
CA ALA A 23 -4.79 2.09 -27.87
C ALA A 23 -6.02 2.95 -28.30
N ALA A 24 -6.38 3.97 -27.53
CA ALA A 24 -7.38 4.99 -27.87
C ALA A 24 -6.69 6.37 -27.86
N PRO A 25 -6.91 7.24 -28.85
CA PRO A 25 -6.19 8.49 -28.96
C PRO A 25 -6.80 9.50 -28.00
N THR A 26 -6.28 9.57 -26.78
CA THR A 26 -6.53 10.68 -25.86
C THR A 26 -5.29 11.55 -25.78
N THR A 27 -5.35 12.66 -26.50
CA THR A 27 -4.49 13.84 -26.34
C THR A 27 -4.68 14.44 -24.96
N ASP A 28 -3.93 13.94 -23.98
CA ASP A 28 -3.37 14.62 -22.79
C ASP A 28 -3.08 13.55 -21.73
N LEU A 29 -1.93 12.90 -21.87
CA LEU A 29 -1.28 12.21 -20.76
C LEU A 29 0.01 12.95 -20.50
N THR A 30 0.00 13.79 -19.46
CA THR A 30 1.19 14.00 -18.65
C THR A 30 1.61 12.61 -18.20
N GLY A 31 2.62 12.03 -18.88
CA GLY A 31 2.87 10.59 -18.86
C GLY A 31 2.98 10.04 -17.44
N ASP A 32 2.31 8.91 -17.20
CA ASP A 32 2.49 8.13 -15.97
C ASP A 32 4.00 7.93 -15.72
N VAL A 33 4.51 8.51 -14.63
CA VAL A 33 5.92 8.42 -14.30
C VAL A 33 6.18 7.10 -13.61
N CYS A 34 6.71 6.15 -14.38
CA CYS A 34 7.21 4.89 -13.86
C CYS A 34 8.41 5.15 -12.97
N ASP A 35 8.39 4.61 -11.77
CA ASP A 35 9.47 4.76 -10.83
C ASP A 35 10.13 3.40 -10.52
N PRO A 36 11.37 3.20 -10.99
CA PRO A 36 12.11 1.96 -10.79
C PRO A 36 12.89 1.94 -9.46
N THR A 37 12.75 2.97 -8.60
CA THR A 37 13.51 3.07 -7.35
C THR A 37 13.21 1.84 -6.48
N PRO A 38 14.24 1.06 -6.07
CA PRO A 38 14.03 -0.19 -5.34
C PRO A 38 13.18 -0.03 -4.08
N ASP A 39 13.37 1.06 -3.34
CA ASP A 39 12.62 1.35 -2.12
C ASP A 39 11.13 1.57 -2.39
N PHE A 40 10.81 2.25 -3.49
CA PHE A 40 9.43 2.53 -3.87
C PHE A 40 8.74 1.28 -4.42
N VAL A 41 9.42 0.54 -5.31
CA VAL A 41 8.94 -0.75 -5.83
C VAL A 41 8.66 -1.72 -4.69
N TYR A 42 9.59 -1.82 -3.73
CA TYR A 42 9.40 -2.66 -2.55
C TYR A 42 8.23 -2.18 -1.69
N ALA A 43 8.15 -0.88 -1.36
CA ALA A 43 7.09 -0.36 -0.50
C ALA A 43 5.68 -0.58 -1.11
N VAL A 44 5.52 -0.35 -2.41
CA VAL A 44 4.23 -0.56 -3.09
C VAL A 44 3.91 -2.05 -3.23
N SER A 45 4.92 -2.90 -3.44
CA SER A 45 4.74 -4.36 -3.47
C SER A 45 4.37 -4.94 -2.10
N LEU A 46 5.03 -4.47 -1.04
CA LEU A 46 4.76 -4.91 0.33
C LEU A 46 3.36 -4.47 0.75
N LEU A 47 2.96 -3.25 0.37
CA LEU A 47 1.60 -2.77 0.59
C LEU A 47 0.56 -3.63 -0.12
N ALA A 48 0.81 -4.02 -1.38
CA ALA A 48 -0.08 -4.92 -2.11
C ALA A 48 -0.16 -6.31 -1.44
N ALA A 49 0.96 -6.87 -0.97
CA ALA A 49 0.98 -8.12 -0.23
C ALA A 49 0.22 -8.02 1.11
N LEU A 50 0.35 -6.89 1.81
CA LEU A 50 -0.38 -6.60 3.05
C LEU A 50 -1.89 -6.42 2.81
N GLU A 51 -2.32 -5.88 1.66
CA GLU A 51 -3.73 -5.78 1.27
C GLU A 51 -4.33 -7.12 0.83
N ALA A 52 -3.49 -8.04 0.35
CA ALA A 52 -3.90 -9.36 -0.13
C ALA A 52 -3.86 -10.45 0.96
N THR A 53 -3.31 -10.15 2.14
CA THR A 53 -3.22 -11.12 3.23
C THR A 53 -4.61 -11.53 3.76
N GLU A 54 -4.71 -12.72 4.31
CA GLU A 54 -5.94 -13.22 4.95
C GLU A 54 -5.77 -13.38 6.48
N GLN A 55 -4.72 -12.79 7.03
CA GLN A 55 -4.42 -12.91 8.46
C GLN A 55 -5.45 -12.23 9.36
N ASP A 56 -5.59 -12.73 10.58
CA ASP A 56 -6.52 -12.20 11.57
C ASP A 56 -6.29 -10.70 11.83
N GLY A 57 -7.39 -9.95 11.91
CA GLY A 57 -7.36 -8.49 12.05
C GLY A 57 -7.14 -7.71 10.75
N HIS A 58 -6.88 -8.38 9.63
CA HIS A 58 -6.66 -7.74 8.32
C HIS A 58 -7.82 -6.80 7.91
N ALA A 59 -9.07 -7.22 8.07
CA ALA A 59 -10.24 -6.40 7.71
C ALA A 59 -10.29 -5.03 8.42
N ARG A 60 -9.70 -4.92 9.62
CA ARG A 60 -9.65 -3.65 10.38
C ARG A 60 -8.58 -2.70 9.87
N VAL A 61 -7.52 -3.25 9.26
CA VAL A 61 -6.39 -2.45 8.77
C VAL A 61 -6.51 -2.09 7.30
N LEU A 62 -7.25 -2.88 6.52
CA LEU A 62 -7.41 -2.73 5.08
C LEU A 62 -7.82 -1.30 4.63
N PRO A 63 -8.75 -0.58 5.29
CA PRO A 63 -9.06 0.80 4.90
C PRO A 63 -7.86 1.75 5.02
N PHE A 64 -6.97 1.53 5.98
CA PHE A 64 -5.77 2.33 6.16
C PHE A 64 -4.69 1.98 5.13
N LEU A 65 -4.54 0.69 4.80
CA LEU A 65 -3.62 0.24 3.76
C LEU A 65 -4.03 0.80 2.38
N GLY A 66 -5.32 0.72 2.04
CA GLY A 66 -5.84 1.31 0.80
C GLY A 66 -5.61 2.83 0.69
N MET A 67 -5.71 3.56 1.80
CA MET A 67 -5.39 5.00 1.82
C MET A 67 -3.88 5.26 1.69
N ALA A 68 -3.04 4.43 2.31
CA ALA A 68 -1.60 4.50 2.10
C ALA A 68 -1.24 4.28 0.62
N ARG A 69 -1.92 3.34 -0.05
CA ARG A 69 -1.72 3.04 -1.48
C ARG A 69 -2.10 4.23 -2.35
N ALA A 70 -3.25 4.83 -2.08
CA ALA A 70 -3.71 6.02 -2.79
C ALA A 70 -2.71 7.19 -2.66
N GLU A 71 -2.15 7.41 -1.47
CA GLU A 71 -1.13 8.46 -1.28
C GLU A 71 0.17 8.21 -2.05
N LEU A 72 0.60 6.94 -2.16
CA LEU A 72 1.84 6.59 -2.86
C LEU A 72 1.69 6.57 -4.39
N VAL A 73 0.56 6.07 -4.89
CA VAL A 73 0.39 5.74 -6.31
C VAL A 73 -0.55 6.73 -7.00
N ASP A 74 -1.77 6.89 -6.52
CA ASP A 74 -2.81 7.67 -7.19
C ASP A 74 -2.54 9.18 -7.06
N PHE A 75 -2.33 9.66 -5.83
CA PHE A 75 -2.01 11.06 -5.57
C PHE A 75 -0.52 11.37 -5.74
N GLY A 76 0.33 10.35 -5.65
CA GLY A 76 1.73 10.42 -6.01
C GLY A 76 1.96 10.57 -7.51
N GLN A 77 0.95 10.20 -8.33
CA GLN A 77 1.03 10.12 -9.79
C GLN A 77 2.27 9.33 -10.24
N ARG A 78 2.56 8.24 -9.52
CA ARG A 78 3.79 7.47 -9.63
C ARG A 78 3.46 5.99 -9.58
N LEU A 79 3.80 5.27 -10.63
CA LEU A 79 3.57 3.83 -10.70
C LEU A 79 4.88 3.09 -10.45
N PRO A 80 4.86 1.96 -9.72
CA PRO A 80 6.04 1.12 -9.67
C PRO A 80 6.28 0.54 -11.06
N ASP A 81 7.55 0.49 -11.47
CA ASP A 81 7.94 -0.11 -12.75
C ASP A 81 7.59 -1.61 -12.82
N ARG A 82 7.59 -2.28 -11.65
CA ARG A 82 7.20 -3.68 -11.48
C ARG A 82 6.72 -3.96 -10.06
N PHE A 83 6.00 -5.07 -9.88
CA PHE A 83 5.78 -5.68 -8.57
C PHE A 83 6.80 -6.77 -8.30
N VAL A 84 7.19 -6.93 -7.04
CA VAL A 84 7.99 -8.06 -6.56
C VAL A 84 7.17 -8.87 -5.57
N GLU A 85 7.32 -10.20 -5.60
CA GLU A 85 6.66 -11.07 -4.64
C GLU A 85 7.28 -10.86 -3.25
N ILE A 86 6.43 -10.64 -2.26
CA ILE A 86 6.84 -10.40 -0.87
C ILE A 86 6.00 -11.27 0.04
N GLU A 87 6.68 -12.13 0.79
CA GLU A 87 6.05 -12.98 1.79
C GLU A 87 5.81 -12.17 3.08
N VAL A 88 4.56 -12.03 3.48
CA VAL A 88 4.17 -11.38 4.74
C VAL A 88 4.05 -12.45 5.83
N THR A 89 5.08 -12.57 6.67
CA THR A 89 5.11 -13.52 7.79
C THR A 89 4.04 -13.20 8.83
N THR A 90 4.01 -11.94 9.28
CA THR A 90 2.93 -11.40 10.12
C THR A 90 2.51 -10.02 9.64
N LEU A 91 1.21 -9.74 9.75
CA LEU A 91 0.60 -8.46 9.38
C LEU A 91 1.27 -7.32 10.14
N GLY A 92 1.54 -7.52 11.44
CA GLY A 92 2.21 -6.55 12.29
C GLY A 92 3.64 -6.27 11.85
N ASP A 93 4.44 -7.30 11.57
CA ASP A 93 5.84 -7.12 11.15
C ASP A 93 5.92 -6.47 9.77
N GLY A 94 5.07 -6.89 8.82
CA GLY A 94 5.03 -6.28 7.50
C GLY A 94 4.60 -4.81 7.54
N MET A 95 3.63 -4.42 8.38
CA MET A 95 3.28 -3.01 8.55
C MET A 95 4.40 -2.19 9.22
N ARG A 96 5.18 -2.77 10.15
CA ARG A 96 6.34 -2.09 10.74
C ARG A 96 7.48 -1.92 9.75
N ASP A 97 7.74 -2.93 8.92
CA ASP A 97 8.71 -2.84 7.83
C ASP A 97 8.31 -1.74 6.84
N LEU A 98 7.04 -1.71 6.44
CA LEU A 98 6.52 -0.64 5.58
C LEU A 98 6.67 0.75 6.22
N GLU A 99 6.38 0.91 7.51
CA GLU A 99 6.57 2.18 8.22
C GLU A 99 8.04 2.64 8.23
N ALA A 100 8.96 1.70 8.50
CA ALA A 100 10.39 1.96 8.50
C ALA A 100 10.85 2.42 7.12
N ARG A 101 10.47 1.69 6.06
CA ARG A 101 10.86 2.02 4.69
C ARG A 101 10.31 3.38 4.24
N LEU A 102 9.07 3.71 4.59
CA LEU A 102 8.50 5.03 4.33
C LEU A 102 9.26 6.14 5.09
N THR A 103 9.78 5.86 6.27
CA THR A 103 10.58 6.82 7.04
C THR A 103 11.93 7.11 6.37
N ASP A 104 12.59 6.08 5.85
CA ASP A 104 13.84 6.25 5.10
C ASP A 104 13.60 7.06 3.83
N MET A 105 12.54 6.74 3.07
CA MET A 105 12.17 7.47 1.87
C MET A 105 11.81 8.94 2.14
N VAL A 106 11.12 9.23 3.25
CA VAL A 106 10.85 10.62 3.68
C VAL A 106 12.15 11.37 3.93
N SER A 107 13.13 10.71 4.54
CA SER A 107 14.42 11.31 4.89
C SER A 107 15.31 11.53 3.65
N ALA A 108 15.17 10.67 2.62
CA ALA A 108 15.90 10.76 1.37
C ALA A 108 15.25 11.69 0.32
N SER A 109 13.98 12.05 0.48
CA SER A 109 13.23 12.83 -0.50
C SER A 109 13.58 14.32 -0.46
N ALA A 110 14.09 14.85 -1.58
CA ALA A 110 14.34 16.28 -1.78
C ALA A 110 13.13 17.05 -2.33
N VAL A 111 12.07 16.34 -2.75
CA VAL A 111 10.89 16.93 -3.40
C VAL A 111 9.77 17.08 -2.38
N LEU A 112 9.39 18.33 -2.07
CA LEU A 112 8.41 18.64 -1.02
C LEU A 112 7.08 17.87 -1.21
N GLN A 113 6.54 17.86 -2.43
CA GLN A 113 5.28 17.16 -2.74
C GLN A 113 5.40 15.66 -2.44
N GLN A 114 6.48 15.02 -2.88
CA GLN A 114 6.74 13.61 -2.61
C GLN A 114 6.87 13.36 -1.10
N THR A 115 7.60 14.22 -0.39
CA THR A 115 7.77 14.12 1.06
C THR A 115 6.43 14.18 1.79
N LEU A 116 5.52 15.07 1.39
CA LEU A 116 4.19 15.17 2.00
C LEU A 116 3.34 13.93 1.76
N ARG A 117 3.39 13.34 0.55
CA ARG A 117 2.69 12.09 0.21
C ARG A 117 3.23 10.90 0.98
N LEU A 118 4.55 10.76 1.07
CA LEU A 118 5.20 9.72 1.88
C LEU A 118 4.85 9.85 3.37
N GLN A 119 4.83 11.07 3.90
CA GLN A 119 4.40 11.32 5.27
C GLN A 119 2.92 10.99 5.50
N ALA A 120 2.04 11.27 4.53
CA ALA A 120 0.63 10.91 4.58
C ALA A 120 0.44 9.39 4.60
N ALA A 121 1.06 8.68 3.64
CA ALA A 121 1.06 7.22 3.59
C ALA A 121 1.53 6.62 4.92
N ARG A 122 2.65 7.13 5.48
CA ARG A 122 3.16 6.68 6.78
C ARG A 122 2.17 6.89 7.93
N ARG A 123 1.42 8.00 7.95
CA ARG A 123 0.37 8.23 8.95
C ARG A 123 -0.74 7.18 8.85
N HIS A 124 -1.11 6.76 7.65
CA HIS A 124 -2.09 5.70 7.46
C HIS A 124 -1.57 4.35 7.93
N VAL A 125 -0.32 3.99 7.61
CA VAL A 125 0.32 2.76 8.11
C VAL A 125 0.39 2.73 9.64
N ARG A 126 0.72 3.86 10.28
CA ARG A 126 0.68 3.96 11.76
C ARG A 126 -0.71 3.75 12.34
N ARG A 127 -1.76 4.27 11.69
CA ARG A 127 -3.14 4.02 12.11
C ARG A 127 -3.52 2.55 11.96
N ALA A 128 -3.05 1.90 10.90
CA ALA A 128 -3.20 0.47 10.69
C ALA A 128 -2.55 -0.34 11.83
N LEU A 129 -1.31 -0.01 12.20
CA LEU A 129 -0.61 -0.62 13.35
C LEU A 129 -1.40 -0.48 14.65
N THR A 130 -1.89 0.73 14.97
CA THR A 130 -2.71 0.96 16.17
C THR A 130 -4.04 0.20 16.13
N ALA A 131 -4.69 0.12 14.97
CA ALA A 131 -5.93 -0.63 14.82
C ALA A 131 -5.69 -2.13 15.05
N SER A 132 -4.58 -2.67 14.55
CA SER A 132 -4.21 -4.08 14.73
C SER A 132 -3.92 -4.45 16.19
N SER A 133 -3.25 -3.58 16.96
CA SER A 133 -2.90 -3.86 18.36
C SER A 133 -4.11 -3.82 19.29
N SER A 134 -5.11 -2.97 19.01
CA SER A 134 -6.36 -2.91 19.77
C SER A 134 -7.19 -4.21 19.66
N ALA A 135 -7.02 -4.98 18.58
CA ALA A 135 -7.68 -6.27 18.36
C ALA A 135 -7.11 -7.39 19.24
N GLY A 136 -5.78 -7.43 19.39
CA GLY A 136 -5.12 -8.39 20.27
C GLY A 136 -5.50 -8.20 21.74
N ALA A 137 -5.65 -6.93 22.17
CA ALA A 137 -6.06 -6.62 23.54
C ALA A 137 -7.52 -7.02 23.85
N THR A 138 -8.43 -6.89 22.89
CA THR A 138 -9.83 -7.31 23.07
C THR A 138 -9.97 -8.83 23.08
N HIS A 139 -9.19 -9.55 22.26
CA HIS A 139 -9.22 -11.02 22.23
C HIS A 139 -8.67 -11.66 23.52
N LEU A 140 -7.56 -11.14 24.06
CA LEU A 140 -6.99 -11.62 25.33
C LEU A 140 -7.92 -11.34 26.52
N ALA A 141 -8.59 -10.18 26.54
CA ALA A 141 -9.55 -9.84 27.59
C ALA A 141 -10.77 -10.79 27.59
N SER A 142 -11.28 -11.18 26.41
CA SER A 142 -12.39 -12.14 26.32
C SER A 142 -12.01 -13.56 26.74
N THR A 143 -10.74 -13.94 26.63
CA THR A 143 -10.27 -15.30 26.96
C THR A 143 -10.00 -15.49 28.46
N LEU A 144 -9.76 -14.40 29.19
CA LEU A 144 -9.51 -14.40 30.65
C LEU A 144 -10.78 -14.34 31.51
N THR A 145 -11.98 -14.39 30.92
CA THR A 145 -13.26 -14.26 31.64
C THR A 145 -14.08 -15.57 31.70
N VAL A 146 -13.42 -16.72 31.72
CA VAL A 146 -14.08 -18.05 31.88
C VAL A 146 -13.68 -18.69 33.21
#